data_AF-A0A6L8DQQ4-F1
#
_entry.id   AF-A0A6L8DQQ4-F1
#
_cell.length_a   1.000
_cell.length_b   1.000
_cell.length_c   1.000
_cell.angle_alpha   90.00
_cell.angle_beta   90.00
_cell.angle_gamma   90.00
#
_symmetry.space_group_name_H-M   'P 1'
#
loop_
_entity.id
_entity.type
_entity.pdbx_description
1 polymer ?
#
loop_
_entity_poly.entity_id
_entity_poly.type
_entity_poly.pdbx_seq_one_letter_code
_entity_poly.pdbx_strand_id
1 'polypeptide(L)'
;MRQSMRFAPVLLLAALLWAVPPAHAQQDTAPGPWQTYDTSDGEWRSYAGDIGGKKYSPLDQIDASNFADLELAWEWTSVDHRVSKTTPGGGEWWAPLDAVVEALVEETPNLYRTGHLPSPTGFQATPLMVGGVLYFNTPL
;
A
#
# COMPACT_ATOMS: atom_id res chain seq x y z
N MET A 1 -49.21 47.01 12.47
CA MET A 1 -48.80 47.66 13.73
C MET A 1 -47.38 47.17 14.04
N ARG A 2 -46.30 47.84 13.59
CA ARG A 2 -45.61 49.02 14.17
C ARG A 2 -45.34 48.89 15.68
N GLN A 3 -44.07 48.63 16.04
CA GLN A 3 -43.23 49.37 17.01
C GLN A 3 -41.84 48.65 17.05
N SER A 4 -40.76 49.13 16.43
CA SER A 4 -39.86 50.26 16.73
C SER A 4 -39.04 50.15 18.04
N MET A 5 -37.89 49.47 17.92
CA MET A 5 -36.51 49.92 18.21
C MET A 5 -36.25 50.82 19.43
N ARG A 6 -35.33 50.39 20.32
CA ARG A 6 -34.39 51.27 21.04
C ARG A 6 -33.03 50.58 21.27
N PHE A 7 -31.99 51.18 20.70
CA PHE A 7 -30.58 50.95 21.01
C PHE A 7 -30.20 51.75 22.27
N ALA A 8 -29.32 51.21 23.11
CA ALA A 8 -28.25 51.96 23.77
C ALA A 8 -27.15 50.99 24.26
N PRO A 9 -25.88 51.18 23.85
CA PRO A 9 -24.71 50.44 24.33
C PRO A 9 -24.13 51.13 25.57
N VAL A 10 -23.10 50.52 26.21
CA VAL A 10 -21.95 51.17 26.91
C VAL A 10 -21.54 50.39 28.18
N LEU A 11 -20.21 50.18 28.30
CA LEU A 11 -19.40 49.65 29.42
C LEU A 11 -19.29 48.11 29.46
N LEU A 12 -18.13 47.47 29.61
CA LEU A 12 -16.79 47.91 30.02
C LEU A 12 -15.80 46.78 29.69
N LEU A 13 -14.61 47.14 29.19
CA LEU A 13 -13.41 46.29 29.21
C LEU A 13 -13.19 45.69 30.62
N ALA A 14 -13.20 44.36 30.77
CA ALA A 14 -12.42 43.60 31.77
C ALA A 14 -12.80 42.11 31.75
N ALA A 15 -12.27 41.33 30.81
CA ALA A 15 -12.15 39.86 30.96
C ALA A 15 -11.23 39.29 29.86
N LEU A 16 -9.97 39.74 29.82
CA LEU A 16 -8.94 39.09 29.01
C LEU A 16 -7.87 38.47 29.91
N LEU A 17 -8.30 37.65 30.87
CA LEU A 17 -7.42 36.78 31.64
C LEU A 17 -8.20 35.47 31.89
N TRP A 18 -7.53 34.36 31.60
CA TRP A 18 -7.94 32.96 31.80
C TRP A 18 -8.78 32.29 30.72
N ALA A 19 -8.15 32.08 29.56
CA ALA A 19 -8.26 30.79 28.90
C ALA A 19 -6.85 30.30 28.56
N VAL A 20 -6.14 29.77 29.55
CA VAL A 20 -5.06 28.82 29.27
C VAL A 20 -5.79 27.53 28.93
N PRO A 21 -5.81 27.06 27.67
CA PRO A 21 -6.31 25.72 27.40
C PRO A 21 -5.50 24.75 28.27
N PRO A 22 -6.12 23.72 28.90
CA PRO A 22 -5.35 22.70 29.56
C PRO A 22 -4.37 22.17 28.52
N ALA A 23 -3.07 22.38 28.79
CA ALA A 23 -2.04 21.66 28.10
C ALA A 23 -2.34 20.19 28.37
N HIS A 24 -2.95 19.53 27.39
CA HIS A 24 -2.99 18.08 27.39
C HIS A 24 -1.52 17.72 27.27
N ALA A 25 -0.92 17.27 28.37
CA ALA A 25 0.32 16.54 28.28
C ALA A 25 0.05 15.44 27.26
N GLN A 26 0.69 15.54 26.09
CA GLN A 26 0.70 14.46 25.13
C GLN A 26 1.26 13.29 25.93
N GLN A 27 0.41 12.31 26.23
CA GLN A 27 0.88 11.09 26.84
C GLN A 27 1.91 10.57 25.84
N ASP A 28 3.18 10.64 26.21
CA ASP A 28 4.22 9.84 25.61
C ASP A 28 3.74 8.41 25.82
N THR A 29 3.01 7.93 24.81
CA THR A 29 2.76 6.52 24.65
C THR A 29 4.17 6.04 24.35
N ALA A 30 4.89 5.65 25.41
CA ALA A 30 6.18 5.00 25.26
C ALA A 30 5.94 3.98 24.14
N PRO A 31 6.67 4.08 23.01
CA PRO A 31 6.40 3.19 21.93
C PRO A 31 6.52 1.80 22.53
N GLY A 32 5.50 0.97 22.31
CA GLY A 32 5.74 -0.47 22.35
C GLY A 32 7.03 -0.77 21.57
N PRO A 33 7.66 -1.93 21.80
CA PRO A 33 8.94 -2.26 21.15
C PRO A 33 8.92 -1.76 19.70
N TRP A 34 9.94 -0.98 19.29
CA TRP A 34 10.02 -0.36 17.95
C TRP A 34 9.81 -1.36 16.82
N GLN A 35 9.87 -2.65 17.15
CA GLN A 35 9.51 -3.77 16.31
C GLN A 35 8.59 -4.71 17.07
N THR A 36 7.29 -4.70 16.72
CA THR A 36 6.38 -5.83 16.96
C THR A 36 6.41 -6.70 15.71
N TYR A 37 6.86 -7.94 15.87
CA TYR A 37 6.91 -8.95 14.82
C TYR A 37 5.86 -10.02 15.07
N ASP A 38 4.61 -9.62 15.21
CA ASP A 38 3.46 -10.50 15.18
C ASP A 38 2.37 -9.90 14.30
N THR A 39 1.25 -10.60 14.20
CA THR A 39 0.11 -10.28 13.34
C THR A 39 -1.13 -9.89 14.15
N SER A 40 -0.98 -9.62 15.46
CA SER A 40 -2.11 -9.39 16.37
C SER A 40 -2.86 -8.09 16.12
N ASP A 41 -2.19 -7.09 15.54
CA ASP A 41 -2.76 -5.83 15.07
C ASP A 41 -3.29 -5.92 13.62
N GLY A 42 -3.31 -7.11 13.03
CA GLY A 42 -3.71 -7.35 11.65
C GLY A 42 -2.63 -7.00 10.61
N GLU A 43 -1.46 -6.54 11.05
CA GLU A 43 -0.34 -6.20 10.17
C GLU A 43 0.48 -7.45 9.81
N TRP A 44 1.40 -7.30 8.84
CA TRP A 44 2.26 -8.39 8.37
C TRP A 44 3.68 -7.87 8.16
N ARG A 45 4.36 -7.54 9.26
CA ARG A 45 5.66 -6.84 9.24
C ARG A 45 6.87 -7.75 9.05
N SER A 46 6.68 -9.07 9.13
CA SER A 46 7.72 -10.09 8.95
C SER A 46 7.37 -11.02 7.79
N TYR A 47 8.39 -11.53 7.09
CA TYR A 47 8.26 -12.50 5.97
C TYR A 47 7.26 -13.64 6.25
N ALA A 48 7.17 -14.10 7.49
CA ALA A 48 6.31 -15.22 7.88
C ALA A 48 5.32 -14.85 9.01
N GLY A 49 4.92 -13.58 9.09
CA GLY A 49 4.01 -13.04 10.10
C GLY A 49 4.71 -12.76 11.44
N ASP A 50 5.61 -13.64 11.89
CA ASP A 50 6.45 -13.43 13.06
C ASP A 50 7.89 -13.94 12.88
N ILE A 51 8.75 -13.71 13.89
CA ILE A 51 10.15 -14.20 13.90
C ILE A 51 10.25 -15.73 14.03
N GLY A 52 9.20 -16.39 14.51
CA GLY A 52 9.13 -17.84 14.67
C GLY A 52 8.67 -18.55 13.40
N GLY A 53 8.26 -17.81 12.37
CA GLY A 53 7.83 -18.35 11.10
C GLY A 53 6.45 -19.00 11.12
N LYS A 54 5.55 -18.56 12.01
CA LYS A 54 4.24 -19.23 12.19
C LYS A 54 3.32 -19.17 10.98
N LYS A 55 3.44 -18.13 10.14
CA LYS A 55 2.53 -17.86 9.01
C LYS A 55 1.06 -17.83 9.44
N TYR A 56 0.80 -17.24 10.60
CA TYR A 56 -0.50 -17.24 11.25
C TYR A 56 -0.99 -15.81 11.46
N SER A 57 -2.29 -15.58 11.25
CA SER A 57 -3.00 -14.36 11.64
C SER A 57 -4.13 -14.74 12.62
N PRO A 58 -4.29 -14.02 13.73
CA PRO A 58 -5.42 -14.22 14.64
C PRO A 58 -6.73 -13.58 14.15
N LEU A 59 -6.72 -12.89 12.99
CA LEU A 59 -7.94 -12.34 12.41
C LEU A 59 -8.92 -13.44 12.01
N ASP A 60 -10.19 -13.27 12.36
CA ASP A 60 -11.27 -14.24 12.20
C ASP A 60 -12.45 -13.71 11.37
N GLN A 61 -12.31 -12.54 10.74
CA GLN A 61 -13.34 -11.96 9.89
C GLN A 61 -13.72 -12.87 8.71
N ILE A 62 -12.77 -13.67 8.23
CA ILE A 62 -12.96 -14.66 7.17
C ILE A 62 -12.86 -16.05 7.79
N ASP A 63 -13.91 -16.85 7.63
CA ASP A 63 -14.01 -18.19 8.18
C ASP A 63 -14.72 -19.17 7.22
N ALA A 64 -14.91 -20.42 7.65
CA ALA A 64 -15.53 -21.46 6.83
C ALA A 64 -16.99 -21.18 6.45
N SER A 65 -17.68 -20.29 7.16
CA SER A 65 -19.07 -19.93 6.89
C SER A 65 -19.24 -18.86 5.82
N ASN A 66 -18.22 -18.02 5.59
CA ASN A 66 -18.28 -16.89 4.64
C ASN A 66 -17.19 -16.90 3.55
N PHE A 67 -16.25 -17.85 3.58
CA PHE A 67 -15.17 -17.92 2.59
C PHE A 67 -15.68 -17.98 1.13
N ALA A 68 -16.85 -18.60 0.92
CA ALA A 68 -17.48 -18.68 -0.40
C ALA A 68 -17.96 -17.33 -0.95
N ASP A 69 -18.07 -16.30 -0.11
CA ASP A 69 -18.57 -14.97 -0.45
C ASP A 69 -17.43 -13.98 -0.77
N LEU A 70 -16.16 -14.42 -0.76
CA LEU A 70 -15.03 -13.55 -1.07
C LEU A 70 -15.05 -13.10 -2.54
N GLU A 71 -14.86 -11.80 -2.73
CA GLU A 71 -14.77 -11.17 -4.04
C GLU A 71 -13.39 -10.51 -4.23
N LEU A 72 -13.01 -10.31 -5.49
CA LEU A 72 -11.80 -9.60 -5.85
C LEU A 72 -11.94 -8.12 -5.43
N ALA A 73 -11.22 -7.72 -4.38
CA ALA A 73 -11.21 -6.33 -3.93
C ALA A 73 -10.39 -5.42 -4.86
N TRP A 74 -9.27 -5.92 -5.38
CA TRP A 74 -8.41 -5.22 -6.33
C TRP A 74 -7.48 -6.22 -7.02
N GLU A 75 -7.01 -5.83 -8.20
CA GLU A 75 -5.95 -6.50 -8.94
C GLU A 75 -4.89 -5.47 -9.33
N TRP A 76 -3.63 -5.89 -9.35
CA TRP A 76 -2.51 -5.05 -9.78
C TRP A 76 -1.63 -5.83 -10.75
N THR A 77 -1.24 -5.18 -11.84
CA THR A 77 -0.30 -5.73 -12.82
C THR A 77 1.12 -5.26 -12.53
N SER A 78 2.06 -6.20 -12.41
CA SER A 78 3.46 -5.87 -12.13
C SER A 78 4.09 -4.99 -13.21
N VAL A 79 5.02 -4.13 -12.80
CA VAL A 79 5.91 -3.41 -13.73
C VAL A 79 6.70 -4.35 -14.63
N ASP A 80 6.92 -5.60 -14.19
CA ASP A 80 7.59 -6.65 -14.98
C ASP A 80 6.80 -7.06 -16.24
N HIS A 81 5.51 -6.73 -16.32
CA HIS A 81 4.73 -6.93 -17.54
C HIS A 81 5.09 -5.94 -18.66
N ARG A 82 5.80 -4.84 -18.35
CA ARG A 82 6.13 -3.78 -19.31
C ARG A 82 7.62 -3.48 -19.28
N VAL A 83 8.32 -3.96 -20.30
CA VAL A 83 9.78 -3.88 -20.40
C VAL A 83 10.19 -3.04 -21.60
N SER A 84 11.47 -2.67 -21.67
CA SER A 84 12.05 -1.98 -22.83
C SER A 84 13.01 -2.86 -23.61
N LYS A 85 13.15 -2.55 -24.90
CA LYS A 85 14.30 -2.98 -25.70
C LYS A 85 14.90 -1.80 -26.46
N THR A 86 16.21 -1.79 -26.61
CA THR A 86 16.91 -0.83 -27.46
C THR A 86 16.60 -1.13 -28.94
N THR A 87 16.30 -0.08 -29.68
CA THR A 87 16.00 -0.11 -31.12
C THR A 87 17.28 0.06 -31.94
N PRO A 88 17.32 -0.36 -33.22
CA PRO A 88 18.50 -0.19 -34.07
C PRO A 88 18.98 1.25 -34.24
N GLY A 89 18.07 2.23 -34.10
CA GLY A 89 18.39 3.67 -34.14
C GLY A 89 18.94 4.24 -32.82
N GLY A 90 19.16 3.41 -31.79
CA GLY A 90 19.63 3.84 -30.47
C GLY A 90 18.56 4.44 -29.56
N GLY A 91 17.27 4.36 -29.93
CA GLY A 91 16.14 4.71 -29.06
C GLY A 91 15.67 3.52 -28.21
N GLU A 92 14.78 3.76 -27.25
CA GLU A 92 14.16 2.71 -26.42
C GLU A 92 12.69 2.48 -26.81
N TRP A 93 12.31 1.23 -26.99
CA TRP A 93 10.92 0.84 -27.21
C TRP A 93 10.36 0.13 -25.97
N TRP A 94 9.35 0.74 -25.35
CA TRP A 94 8.63 0.19 -24.20
C TRP A 94 7.34 -0.49 -24.66
N ALA A 95 7.16 -1.76 -24.30
CA ALA A 95 5.99 -2.54 -24.67
C ALA A 95 5.70 -3.64 -23.64
N PRO A 96 4.51 -4.27 -23.71
CA PRO A 96 4.25 -5.52 -23.00
C PRO A 96 5.34 -6.58 -23.25
N LEU A 97 5.68 -7.37 -22.23
CA LEU A 97 6.77 -8.36 -22.29
C LEU A 97 6.60 -9.36 -23.45
N ASP A 98 5.39 -9.82 -23.70
CA ASP A 98 5.05 -10.71 -24.82
C ASP A 98 5.40 -10.09 -26.18
N ALA A 99 5.05 -8.83 -26.41
CA ALA A 99 5.38 -8.11 -27.65
C ALA A 99 6.89 -7.93 -27.83
N VAL A 100 7.62 -7.65 -26.74
CA VAL A 100 9.09 -7.55 -26.79
C VAL A 100 9.72 -8.90 -27.11
N VAL A 101 9.28 -9.97 -26.45
CA VAL A 101 9.78 -11.34 -26.68
C VAL A 101 9.50 -11.79 -28.11
N GLU A 102 8.30 -11.51 -28.64
CA GLU A 102 7.93 -11.83 -30.02
C GLU A 102 8.88 -11.15 -31.03
N ALA A 103 9.09 -9.84 -30.89
CA ALA A 103 10.01 -9.10 -31.75
C ALA A 103 11.46 -9.59 -31.64
N LEU A 104 11.90 -9.99 -30.44
CA LEU A 104 13.25 -10.54 -30.24
C LEU A 104 13.42 -11.91 -30.91
N VAL A 105 12.38 -12.75 -30.91
CA VAL A 105 12.40 -14.05 -31.59
C VAL A 105 12.40 -13.89 -33.12
N GLU A 106 11.68 -12.90 -33.64
CA GLU A 106 11.70 -12.55 -35.06
C GLU A 106 13.08 -12.06 -35.51
N GLU A 107 13.71 -11.18 -34.72
CA GLU A 107 15.04 -10.62 -35.00
C GLU A 107 16.15 -11.66 -34.86
N THR A 108 16.06 -12.53 -33.84
CA THR A 108 17.07 -13.55 -33.54
C THR A 108 16.40 -14.92 -33.43
N PRO A 109 16.26 -15.65 -34.56
CA PRO A 109 15.74 -17.01 -34.54
C PRO A 109 16.56 -17.90 -33.58
N ASN A 110 15.87 -18.66 -32.73
CA ASN A 110 16.47 -19.49 -31.68
C ASN A 110 17.17 -18.73 -30.53
N LEU A 111 16.76 -17.48 -30.26
CA LEU A 111 17.23 -16.74 -29.07
C LEU A 111 16.97 -17.48 -27.76
N TYR A 112 15.82 -18.14 -27.65
CA TYR A 112 15.40 -18.90 -26.47
C TYR A 112 15.30 -20.39 -26.77
N ARG A 113 15.41 -21.21 -25.71
CA ARG A 113 15.11 -22.64 -25.79
C ARG A 113 13.63 -22.84 -26.11
N THR A 114 13.32 -23.76 -27.00
CA THR A 114 11.94 -24.14 -27.33
C THR A 114 11.15 -24.48 -26.06
N GLY A 115 9.97 -23.84 -25.90
CA GLY A 115 9.12 -24.01 -24.71
C GLY A 115 9.60 -23.28 -23.45
N HIS A 116 10.59 -22.40 -23.56
CA HIS A 116 11.17 -21.64 -22.44
C HIS A 116 11.32 -20.15 -22.79
N LEU A 117 10.25 -19.56 -23.35
CA LEU A 117 10.17 -18.12 -23.57
C LEU A 117 10.11 -17.39 -22.22
N PRO A 118 10.71 -16.20 -22.09
CA PRO A 118 10.48 -15.35 -20.94
C PRO A 118 8.97 -15.10 -20.77
N SER A 119 8.48 -15.23 -19.54
CA SER A 119 7.08 -15.02 -19.21
C SER A 119 6.99 -14.17 -17.95
N PRO A 120 5.94 -13.35 -17.80
CA PRO A 120 5.72 -12.60 -16.56
C PRO A 120 5.12 -13.49 -15.45
N THR A 121 4.87 -14.77 -15.74
CA THR A 121 4.33 -15.73 -14.78
C THR A 121 5.41 -16.19 -13.80
N GLY A 122 5.00 -16.62 -12.60
CA GLY A 122 5.93 -17.04 -11.56
C GLY A 122 6.48 -15.89 -10.70
N PHE A 123 5.82 -14.73 -10.73
CA PHE A 123 6.06 -13.66 -9.76
C PHE A 123 5.98 -14.20 -8.33
N GLN A 124 7.07 -14.03 -7.59
CA GLN A 124 7.16 -14.36 -6.18
C GLN A 124 7.52 -13.10 -5.42
N ALA A 125 6.54 -12.58 -4.68
CA ALA A 125 6.77 -11.56 -3.69
C ALA A 125 6.35 -12.08 -2.32
N THR A 126 7.05 -11.61 -1.29
CA THR A 126 6.55 -11.75 0.08
C THR A 126 6.12 -10.37 0.55
N PRO A 127 4.83 -10.03 0.40
CA PRO A 127 4.39 -8.71 0.78
C PRO A 127 4.58 -8.44 2.27
N LEU A 128 4.84 -7.19 2.60
CA LEU A 128 4.77 -6.68 3.96
C LEU A 128 3.57 -5.74 4.09
N MET A 129 2.81 -5.90 5.16
CA MET A 129 1.78 -4.92 5.55
C MET A 129 2.30 -4.13 6.75
N VAL A 130 2.40 -2.80 6.59
CA VAL A 130 2.84 -1.89 7.65
C VAL A 130 1.97 -0.64 7.65
N GLY A 131 1.22 -0.42 8.73
CA GLY A 131 0.37 0.77 8.90
C GLY A 131 -0.76 0.79 7.87
N GLY A 132 -1.34 -0.37 7.56
CA GLY A 132 -2.36 -0.52 6.53
C GLY A 132 -1.88 -0.37 5.08
N VAL A 133 -0.57 -0.22 4.84
CA VAL A 133 0.01 -0.15 3.49
C VAL A 133 0.68 -1.47 3.14
N LEU A 134 0.36 -1.98 1.94
CA LEU A 134 0.92 -3.22 1.41
C LEU A 134 2.10 -2.92 0.48
N TYR A 135 3.26 -3.49 0.81
CA TYR A 135 4.50 -3.35 0.08
C TYR A 135 4.84 -4.66 -0.62
N PHE A 136 5.19 -4.59 -1.90
CA PHE A 136 5.67 -5.73 -2.69
C PHE A 136 7.02 -5.39 -3.30
N ASN A 137 7.92 -6.37 -3.36
CA ASN A 137 9.17 -6.24 -4.10
C ASN A 137 8.93 -6.50 -5.59
N THR A 138 9.43 -5.63 -6.44
CA THR A 138 9.56 -5.85 -7.88
C THR A 138 11.05 -5.99 -8.21
N PRO A 139 11.44 -6.91 -9.11
CA PRO A 139 12.84 -7.08 -9.52
C PRO A 139 13.38 -5.97 -10.45
N LEU A 140 12.52 -5.03 -10.89
CA LEU A 140 12.87 -3.83 -11.64
C LEU A 140 13.07 -2.59 -10.76
#